data_AF-A0A2G3JFY7-F1
#
_entry.id   AF-A0A2G3JFY7-F1
#
_cell.length_a   1.000
_cell.length_b   1.000
_cell.length_c   1.000
_cell.angle_alpha   90.00
_cell.angle_beta   90.00
_cell.angle_gamma   90.00
#
_symmetry.space_group_name_H-M   'P 1'
#
loop_
_entity.id
_entity.type
_entity.pdbx_description
1 polymer ?
#
loop_
_entity_poly.entity_id
_entity_poly.type
_entity_poly.pdbx_seq_one_letter_code
_entity_poly.pdbx_strand_id
1 'polypeptide(L)'
;MIKMKTKLLALCLLAIGTGHAKDINNNYTQTRQYYSQLISAPTPNTAELGLLMNMLPKGADLHHHYSGAIYAETYLEWVGRQKFCIYSEDNAALNAQKFHINTSPAEASSKICLSADATRQNNAFYRELLQKWSDKDFSNHSHDQPAPDQNFFNTFFYFMPVASYAMHEGFQSLKERALAENVQYLETMVDLAPGISNKELDEKMNQLVQNPQDAEAIFARYADFMAQDTTSQQQISAYIKTMEDAAKGIDSSDFKLRVQAYVLRNLSPSLVFSQMYSAFAADKASDLIVAVNIVGPENEHVAMHDYDLHMQMFKFFKKRYPDSKLALHAGELALGMVPPEGLKNHINDAVQIAGANRIGHGIDIIHEKNADLLLKKLKEKDIAVEVNLTSNEFILGVKNEAHPVQVYRRHGVPFVISSDDPGVSRNNLSGEYLLYASRYKPSYDELKNTAMNSIRYSFLGKAEKATEIQALKQRFDEFEAKVAKMIK
;
A
#
# COMPACT_ATOMS: atom_id res chain seq x y z
N MET A 1 5.09 4.20 -72.26
CA MET A 1 4.21 3.90 -71.11
C MET A 1 5.07 3.76 -69.86
N ILE A 2 4.56 4.16 -68.69
CA ILE A 2 5.15 4.01 -67.34
C ILE A 2 6.09 5.15 -66.89
N LYS A 3 5.52 6.29 -66.51
CA LYS A 3 6.06 7.20 -65.47
C LYS A 3 4.91 7.99 -64.83
N MET A 4 4.02 7.30 -64.10
CA MET A 4 2.95 7.98 -63.35
C MET A 4 2.33 7.09 -62.26
N LYS A 5 3.12 6.50 -61.33
CA LYS A 5 2.58 5.82 -60.14
C LYS A 5 3.57 5.84 -58.96
N THR A 6 3.85 7.02 -58.38
CA THR A 6 4.59 7.08 -57.09
C THR A 6 4.34 8.34 -56.24
N LYS A 7 3.22 9.06 -56.45
CA LYS A 7 2.84 10.21 -55.60
C LYS A 7 1.54 10.04 -54.81
N LEU A 8 0.88 8.87 -54.88
CA LEU A 8 -0.41 8.65 -54.19
C LEU A 8 -0.30 7.90 -52.85
N LEU A 9 0.84 7.29 -52.51
CA LEU A 9 0.98 6.52 -51.26
C LEU A 9 1.40 7.38 -50.04
N ALA A 10 2.07 8.51 -50.24
CA ALA A 10 2.50 9.39 -49.15
C ALA A 10 1.38 10.29 -48.61
N LEU A 11 0.34 10.59 -49.41
CA LEU A 11 -0.76 11.45 -48.99
C LEU A 11 -1.83 10.73 -48.14
N CYS A 12 -2.00 9.41 -48.31
CA CYS A 12 -2.93 8.63 -47.48
C CYS A 12 -2.43 8.42 -46.04
N LEU A 13 -1.12 8.22 -45.83
CA LEU A 13 -0.55 8.05 -44.50
C LEU A 13 -0.64 9.33 -43.63
N LEU A 14 -0.52 10.51 -44.25
CA LEU A 14 -0.68 11.81 -43.57
C LEU A 14 -2.15 12.16 -43.27
N ALA A 15 -3.10 11.74 -44.10
CA ALA A 15 -4.52 11.96 -43.87
C ALA A 15 -5.09 11.04 -42.77
N ILE A 16 -4.61 9.79 -42.67
CA ILE A 16 -5.02 8.84 -41.63
C ILE A 16 -4.50 9.29 -40.25
N GLY A 17 -3.26 9.81 -40.18
CA GLY A 17 -2.70 10.35 -38.94
C GLY A 17 -3.41 11.61 -38.42
N THR A 18 -3.89 12.48 -39.31
CA THR A 18 -4.61 13.71 -38.91
C THR A 18 -6.05 13.45 -38.47
N GLY A 19 -6.74 12.48 -39.09
CA GLY A 19 -8.08 12.04 -38.66
C GLY A 19 -8.06 11.40 -37.27
N HIS A 20 -7.12 10.47 -37.03
CA HIS A 20 -7.01 9.77 -35.75
C HIS A 20 -6.65 10.71 -34.59
N ALA A 21 -5.71 11.64 -34.80
CA ALA A 21 -5.36 12.64 -33.79
C ALA A 21 -6.53 13.61 -33.47
N LYS A 22 -7.34 13.94 -34.48
CA LYS A 22 -8.54 14.77 -34.29
C LYS A 22 -9.61 14.05 -33.45
N ASP A 23 -9.80 12.74 -33.69
CA ASP A 23 -10.75 11.93 -32.93
C ASP A 23 -10.34 11.75 -31.47
N ILE A 24 -9.05 11.51 -31.19
CA ILE A 24 -8.51 11.44 -29.82
C ILE A 24 -8.77 12.75 -29.08
N ASN A 25 -8.45 13.90 -29.69
CA ASN A 25 -8.65 15.21 -29.07
C ASN A 25 -10.14 15.50 -28.82
N ASN A 26 -11.03 15.06 -29.71
CA ASN A 26 -12.47 15.20 -29.56
C ASN A 26 -13.03 14.30 -28.43
N ASN A 27 -12.54 13.07 -28.30
CA ASN A 27 -12.94 12.14 -27.24
C ASN A 27 -12.47 12.62 -25.86
N TYR A 28 -11.22 13.11 -25.77
CA TYR A 28 -10.68 13.75 -24.58
C TYR A 28 -11.55 14.95 -24.15
N THR A 29 -11.89 15.84 -25.10
CA THR A 29 -12.70 17.05 -24.81
C THR A 29 -14.09 16.68 -24.28
N GLN A 30 -14.76 15.72 -24.92
CA GLN A 30 -16.06 15.20 -24.50
C GLN A 30 -16.00 14.57 -23.10
N THR A 31 -15.00 13.73 -22.85
CA THR A 31 -14.80 13.07 -21.55
C THR A 31 -14.55 14.09 -20.45
N ARG A 32 -13.70 15.09 -20.71
CA ARG A 32 -13.41 16.19 -19.79
C ARG A 32 -14.67 17.00 -19.45
N GLN A 33 -15.50 17.32 -20.44
CA GLN A 33 -16.75 18.05 -20.23
C GLN A 33 -17.74 17.22 -19.40
N TYR A 34 -17.92 15.95 -19.74
CA TYR A 34 -18.79 15.03 -19.00
C TYR A 34 -18.34 14.87 -17.55
N TYR A 35 -17.06 14.57 -17.31
CA TYR A 35 -16.51 14.49 -15.96
C TYR A 35 -16.71 15.80 -15.17
N SER A 36 -16.45 16.95 -15.79
CA SER A 36 -16.67 18.25 -15.14
C SER A 36 -18.13 18.46 -14.73
N GLN A 37 -19.10 17.95 -15.50
CA GLN A 37 -20.51 18.03 -15.14
C GLN A 37 -20.80 17.18 -13.89
N LEU A 38 -20.27 15.95 -13.84
CA LEU A 38 -20.48 15.01 -12.72
C LEU A 38 -20.02 15.56 -11.37
N ILE A 39 -18.92 16.32 -11.35
CA ILE A 39 -18.35 16.86 -10.10
C ILE A 39 -18.77 18.31 -9.78
N SER A 40 -19.47 18.99 -10.69
CA SER A 40 -19.80 20.42 -10.56
C SER A 40 -20.82 20.72 -9.44
N ALA A 41 -21.69 19.76 -9.12
CA ALA A 41 -22.68 19.91 -8.07
C ALA A 41 -22.02 19.95 -6.67
N PRO A 42 -22.63 20.64 -5.69
CA PRO A 42 -22.18 20.57 -4.29
C PRO A 42 -22.07 19.12 -3.80
N THR A 43 -23.06 18.29 -4.13
CA THR A 43 -23.11 16.85 -3.92
C THR A 43 -23.09 16.11 -5.27
N PRO A 44 -21.95 15.57 -5.71
CA PRO A 44 -21.83 14.83 -6.97
C PRO A 44 -22.76 13.62 -7.05
N ASN A 45 -23.21 13.25 -8.25
CA ASN A 45 -23.90 11.97 -8.49
C ASN A 45 -22.87 10.83 -8.37
N THR A 46 -22.71 10.29 -7.17
CA THR A 46 -21.67 9.29 -6.88
C THR A 46 -21.87 7.96 -7.58
N ALA A 47 -23.11 7.60 -7.93
CA ALA A 47 -23.37 6.37 -8.69
C ALA A 47 -22.82 6.46 -10.12
N GLU A 48 -23.12 7.57 -10.81
CA GLU A 48 -22.62 7.81 -12.17
C GLU A 48 -21.12 8.11 -12.19
N LEU A 49 -20.63 8.87 -11.21
CA LEU A 49 -19.20 9.08 -11.03
C LEU A 49 -18.48 7.76 -10.72
N GLY A 50 -19.08 6.88 -9.91
CA GLY A 50 -18.55 5.55 -9.61
C GLY A 50 -18.45 4.66 -10.85
N LEU A 51 -19.46 4.69 -11.73
CA LEU A 51 -19.40 4.01 -13.03
C LEU A 51 -18.19 4.50 -13.86
N LEU A 52 -17.96 5.81 -13.90
CA LEU A 52 -16.82 6.39 -14.59
C LEU A 52 -15.49 5.98 -13.94
N MET A 53 -15.41 6.03 -12.60
CA MET A 53 -14.20 5.65 -11.87
C MET A 53 -13.88 4.17 -12.06
N ASN A 54 -14.86 3.26 -12.11
CA ASN A 54 -14.60 1.84 -12.40
C ASN A 54 -13.99 1.60 -13.78
N MET A 55 -14.25 2.47 -14.76
CA MET A 55 -13.66 2.37 -16.10
C MET A 55 -12.31 3.10 -16.24
N LEU A 56 -12.03 4.07 -15.38
CA LEU A 56 -10.86 4.94 -15.45
C LEU A 56 -9.55 4.13 -15.36
N PRO A 57 -8.60 4.30 -16.30
CA PRO A 57 -7.24 3.78 -16.15
C PRO A 57 -6.54 4.46 -14.97
N LYS A 58 -6.03 3.67 -14.01
CA LYS A 58 -5.45 4.23 -12.77
C LYS A 58 -3.94 4.15 -12.70
N GLY A 59 -3.33 3.46 -13.67
CA GLY A 59 -1.90 3.16 -13.65
C GLY A 59 -1.60 2.10 -12.61
N ALA A 60 -1.16 2.52 -11.43
CA ALA A 60 -0.67 1.64 -10.39
C ALA A 60 -1.28 1.88 -9.01
N ASP A 61 -1.20 0.86 -8.18
CA ASP A 61 -1.35 0.96 -6.73
C ASP A 61 0.04 0.81 -6.07
N LEU A 62 0.50 1.85 -5.37
CA LEU A 62 1.87 1.92 -4.83
C LEU A 62 1.96 1.73 -3.31
N HIS A 63 0.83 1.78 -2.63
CA HIS A 63 0.70 1.56 -1.20
C HIS A 63 -0.39 0.52 -0.98
N HIS A 64 0.04 -0.74 -0.96
CA HIS A 64 -0.84 -1.90 -1.01
C HIS A 64 -0.21 -3.02 -0.18
N HIS A 65 -0.88 -3.46 0.89
CA HIS A 65 -0.36 -4.53 1.75
C HIS A 65 -0.97 -5.87 1.35
N TYR A 66 -0.13 -6.89 1.14
CA TYR A 66 -0.61 -8.20 0.72
C TYR A 66 -1.65 -8.78 1.69
N SER A 67 -1.34 -8.78 2.98
CA SER A 67 -2.19 -9.41 3.99
C SER A 67 -3.51 -8.68 4.23
N GLY A 68 -3.58 -7.36 4.08
CA GLY A 68 -4.86 -6.67 4.18
C GLY A 68 -5.57 -6.45 2.86
N ALA A 69 -4.95 -6.78 1.71
CA ALA A 69 -5.63 -6.79 0.42
C ALA A 69 -6.39 -8.09 0.14
N ILE A 70 -6.01 -9.21 0.77
CA ILE A 70 -6.77 -10.45 0.71
C ILE A 70 -8.03 -10.32 1.57
N TYR A 71 -9.17 -10.70 1.00
CA TYR A 71 -10.46 -10.61 1.67
C TYR A 71 -10.63 -11.73 2.70
N ALA A 72 -11.31 -11.45 3.81
CA ALA A 72 -11.59 -12.41 4.89
C ALA A 72 -12.21 -13.73 4.38
N GLU A 73 -13.02 -13.67 3.32
CA GLU A 73 -13.63 -14.83 2.70
C GLU A 73 -12.59 -15.80 2.09
N THR A 74 -11.52 -15.27 1.51
CA THR A 74 -10.40 -16.05 0.97
C THR A 74 -9.61 -16.69 2.10
N TYR A 75 -9.36 -15.97 3.19
CA TYR A 75 -8.73 -16.57 4.38
C TYR A 75 -9.55 -17.72 4.96
N LEU A 76 -10.88 -17.56 5.02
CA LEU A 76 -11.78 -18.64 5.46
C LEU A 76 -11.70 -19.88 4.55
N GLU A 77 -11.51 -19.69 3.24
CA GLU A 77 -11.27 -20.80 2.32
C GLU A 77 -9.95 -21.52 2.62
N TRP A 78 -8.87 -20.76 2.84
CA TRP A 78 -7.55 -21.31 3.15
C TRP A 78 -7.52 -22.07 4.48
N VAL A 79 -8.25 -21.59 5.50
CA VAL A 79 -8.50 -22.34 6.74
C VAL A 79 -9.08 -23.72 6.44
N GLY A 80 -10.10 -23.79 5.58
CA GLY A 80 -10.73 -25.06 5.17
C GLY A 80 -9.75 -26.00 4.47
N ARG A 81 -8.93 -25.49 3.54
CA ARG A 81 -7.93 -26.27 2.81
C ARG A 81 -6.82 -26.82 3.71
N GLN A 82 -6.42 -26.06 4.73
CA GLN A 82 -5.47 -26.51 5.74
C GLN A 82 -6.09 -27.46 6.78
N LYS A 83 -7.40 -27.73 6.70
CA LYS A 83 -8.15 -28.48 7.72
C LYS A 83 -8.02 -27.87 9.12
N PHE A 84 -7.83 -26.56 9.17
CA PHE A 84 -7.88 -25.78 10.39
C PHE A 84 -9.35 -25.48 10.73
N CYS A 85 -9.57 -24.88 11.89
CA CYS A 85 -10.89 -24.47 12.34
C CYS A 85 -10.84 -23.12 13.05
N ILE A 86 -11.99 -22.50 13.24
CA ILE A 86 -12.15 -21.21 13.88
C ILE A 86 -12.88 -21.40 15.20
N TYR A 87 -12.33 -20.83 16.27
CA TYR A 87 -13.00 -20.86 17.56
C TYR A 87 -14.26 -19.98 17.54
N SER A 88 -15.39 -20.58 17.92
CA SER A 88 -16.70 -19.92 17.99
C SER A 88 -17.00 -19.24 19.32
N GLU A 89 -16.19 -19.52 20.34
CA GLU A 89 -16.26 -18.92 21.68
C GLU A 89 -14.88 -18.95 22.36
N ASP A 90 -14.72 -18.14 23.41
CA ASP A 90 -13.54 -18.15 24.26
C ASP A 90 -13.55 -19.38 25.18
N ASN A 91 -12.39 -20.02 25.37
CA ASN A 91 -12.24 -21.11 26.32
C ASN A 91 -10.83 -21.13 26.91
N ALA A 92 -10.73 -20.72 28.18
CA ALA A 92 -9.45 -20.63 28.88
C ALA A 92 -8.73 -21.98 29.03
N ALA A 93 -9.47 -23.09 29.21
CA ALA A 93 -8.88 -24.42 29.36
C ALA A 93 -8.23 -24.93 28.07
N LEU A 94 -8.69 -24.44 26.92
CA LEU A 94 -8.17 -24.78 25.59
C LEU A 94 -7.24 -23.68 25.03
N ASN A 95 -7.01 -22.60 25.77
CA ASN A 95 -6.38 -21.37 25.26
C ASN A 95 -7.02 -20.91 23.94
N ALA A 96 -8.34 -21.03 23.84
CA ALA A 96 -9.12 -20.67 22.67
C ALA A 96 -9.64 -19.23 22.83
N GLN A 97 -9.47 -18.43 21.78
CA GLN A 97 -10.01 -17.08 21.68
C GLN A 97 -10.96 -17.04 20.48
N LYS A 98 -12.17 -16.53 20.68
CA LYS A 98 -13.21 -16.45 19.64
C LYS A 98 -12.64 -15.75 18.40
N PHE A 99 -13.00 -16.25 17.22
CA PHE A 99 -12.54 -15.80 15.90
C PHE A 99 -11.09 -16.12 15.54
N HIS A 100 -10.27 -16.66 16.46
CA HIS A 100 -8.92 -17.10 16.11
C HIS A 100 -8.91 -18.48 15.45
N ILE A 101 -7.95 -18.67 14.55
CA ILE A 101 -7.70 -19.94 13.87
C ILE A 101 -6.95 -20.89 14.81
N ASN A 102 -7.44 -22.11 14.93
CA ASN A 102 -6.69 -23.22 15.49
C ASN A 102 -6.03 -24.03 14.37
N THR A 103 -4.71 -24.06 14.36
CA THR A 103 -3.89 -24.79 13.38
C THR A 103 -3.68 -26.27 13.74
N SER A 104 -4.16 -26.71 14.89
CA SER A 104 -4.06 -28.09 15.37
C SER A 104 -5.36 -28.52 16.08
N PRO A 105 -6.47 -28.68 15.34
CA PRO A 105 -7.73 -29.16 15.91
C PRO A 105 -7.59 -30.51 16.61
N ALA A 106 -8.09 -30.61 17.83
CA ALA A 106 -8.15 -31.84 18.61
C ALA A 106 -9.61 -32.21 18.91
N GLU A 107 -9.90 -33.47 19.22
CA GLU A 107 -11.27 -33.91 19.57
C GLU A 107 -11.86 -33.08 20.72
N ALA A 108 -11.03 -32.68 21.68
CA ALA A 108 -11.42 -31.87 22.84
C ALA A 108 -11.96 -30.47 22.47
N SER A 109 -11.59 -29.90 21.31
CA SER A 109 -12.08 -28.60 20.84
C SER A 109 -13.18 -28.72 19.77
N SER A 110 -13.57 -29.94 19.38
CA SER A 110 -14.52 -30.20 18.29
C SER A 110 -15.87 -29.48 18.41
N LYS A 111 -16.33 -29.21 19.64
CA LYS A 111 -17.59 -28.50 19.89
C LYS A 111 -17.53 -27.01 19.59
N ILE A 112 -16.36 -26.40 19.74
CA ILE A 112 -16.16 -24.95 19.65
C ILE A 112 -15.34 -24.54 18.43
N CYS A 113 -14.70 -25.50 17.76
CA CYS A 113 -13.83 -25.25 16.62
C CYS A 113 -14.56 -25.59 15.32
N LEU A 114 -15.10 -24.56 14.67
CA LEU A 114 -15.91 -24.69 13.46
C LEU A 114 -15.02 -24.83 12.23
N SER A 115 -15.33 -25.78 11.35
CA SER A 115 -14.72 -25.82 10.02
C SER A 115 -15.10 -24.58 9.20
N ALA A 116 -14.42 -24.35 8.08
CA ALA A 116 -14.78 -23.27 7.16
C ALA A 116 -16.23 -23.39 6.66
N ASP A 117 -16.69 -24.60 6.34
CA ASP A 117 -18.06 -24.82 5.87
C ASP A 117 -19.10 -24.66 6.99
N ALA A 118 -18.81 -25.15 8.20
CA ALA A 118 -19.67 -24.95 9.35
C ALA A 118 -19.79 -23.45 9.71
N THR A 119 -18.70 -22.71 9.59
CA THR A 119 -18.68 -21.25 9.74
C THR A 119 -19.60 -20.60 8.72
N ARG A 120 -19.50 -20.92 7.42
CA ARG A 120 -20.37 -20.36 6.37
C ARG A 120 -21.85 -20.72 6.55
N GLN A 121 -22.15 -21.94 7.01
CA GLN A 121 -23.52 -22.40 7.26
C GLN A 121 -24.16 -21.69 8.46
N ASN A 122 -23.36 -21.30 9.46
CA ASN A 122 -23.81 -20.48 10.57
C ASN A 122 -23.77 -18.99 10.18
N ASN A 123 -24.81 -18.51 9.50
CA ASN A 123 -24.86 -17.12 8.99
C ASN A 123 -24.67 -16.04 10.08
N ALA A 124 -25.11 -16.28 11.31
CA ALA A 124 -24.91 -15.33 12.41
C ALA A 124 -23.41 -15.20 12.75
N PHE A 125 -22.75 -16.33 13.02
CA PHE A 125 -21.33 -16.36 13.32
C PHE A 125 -20.47 -15.92 12.13
N TYR A 126 -20.83 -16.29 10.90
CA TYR A 126 -20.13 -15.84 9.70
C TYR A 126 -20.13 -14.32 9.57
N ARG A 127 -21.28 -13.67 9.80
CA ARG A 127 -21.36 -12.20 9.75
C ARG A 127 -20.51 -11.56 10.83
N GLU A 128 -20.54 -12.08 12.06
CA GLU A 128 -19.65 -11.61 13.14
C GLU A 128 -18.18 -11.78 12.79
N LEU A 129 -17.81 -12.92 12.20
CA LEU A 129 -16.44 -13.18 11.76
C LEU A 129 -15.99 -12.16 10.71
N LEU A 130 -16.83 -11.87 9.71
CA LEU A 130 -16.52 -10.83 8.72
C LEU A 130 -16.35 -9.44 9.36
N GLN A 131 -17.11 -9.11 10.41
CA GLN A 131 -16.96 -7.84 11.15
C GLN A 131 -15.69 -7.78 12.03
N LYS A 132 -15.09 -8.94 12.34
CA LYS A 132 -13.86 -9.03 13.14
C LYS A 132 -12.61 -9.17 12.30
N TRP A 133 -12.71 -9.85 11.15
CA TRP A 133 -11.61 -10.04 10.20
C TRP A 133 -11.55 -8.92 9.14
N SER A 134 -12.38 -7.88 9.27
CA SER A 134 -12.39 -6.69 8.39
C SER A 134 -13.10 -5.53 9.12
N ASP A 135 -13.15 -4.35 8.51
CA ASP A 135 -13.84 -3.16 9.05
C ASP A 135 -15.33 -3.11 8.71
N LYS A 136 -15.85 -4.21 8.17
CA LYS A 136 -17.26 -4.34 7.78
C LYS A 136 -18.17 -3.97 8.95
N ASP A 137 -19.12 -3.08 8.71
CA ASP A 137 -20.15 -2.68 9.68
C ASP A 137 -19.58 -2.05 10.98
N PHE A 138 -18.33 -1.57 11.01
CA PHE A 138 -17.77 -0.99 12.23
C PHE A 138 -18.61 0.19 12.75
N SER A 139 -18.92 1.18 11.90
CA SER A 139 -19.59 2.42 12.32
C SER A 139 -21.11 2.30 12.55
N ASN A 140 -21.72 1.11 12.45
CA ASN A 140 -23.17 0.93 12.63
C ASN A 140 -23.58 0.26 13.96
N HIS A 141 -22.64 0.05 14.89
CA HIS A 141 -22.85 -0.31 16.30
C HIS A 141 -21.95 0.55 17.20
N SER A 142 -22.16 0.63 18.53
CA SER A 142 -21.51 1.70 19.31
C SER A 142 -21.23 1.52 20.81
N HIS A 143 -21.58 0.41 21.47
CA HIS A 143 -21.43 0.32 22.93
C HIS A 143 -20.15 -0.37 23.43
N ASP A 144 -19.64 -1.42 22.76
CA ASP A 144 -18.46 -2.19 23.20
C ASP A 144 -17.44 -2.42 22.07
N GLN A 145 -17.12 -1.39 21.29
CA GLN A 145 -16.17 -1.49 20.17
C GLN A 145 -14.77 -0.97 20.54
N PRO A 146 -13.69 -1.60 20.03
CA PRO A 146 -12.35 -1.05 20.14
C PRO A 146 -12.26 0.28 19.37
N ALA A 147 -11.23 1.08 19.64
CA ALA A 147 -10.91 2.24 18.81
C ALA A 147 -10.67 1.80 17.35
N PRO A 148 -10.96 2.65 16.34
CA PRO A 148 -10.85 2.26 14.93
C PRO A 148 -9.46 1.76 14.52
N ASP A 149 -8.40 2.43 14.96
CA ASP A 149 -7.01 2.01 14.75
C ASP A 149 -6.75 0.63 15.35
N GLN A 150 -7.15 0.42 16.61
CA GLN A 150 -7.03 -0.88 17.26
C GLN A 150 -7.87 -1.96 16.55
N ASN A 151 -9.06 -1.64 16.05
CA ASN A 151 -9.88 -2.57 15.26
C ASN A 151 -9.13 -3.01 14.01
N PHE A 152 -8.63 -2.05 13.24
CA PHE A 152 -7.90 -2.25 12.00
C PHE A 152 -6.72 -3.20 12.21
N PHE A 153 -5.81 -2.85 13.14
CA PHE A 153 -4.61 -3.66 13.39
C PHE A 153 -4.90 -5.01 14.05
N ASN A 154 -6.00 -5.14 14.80
CA ASN A 154 -6.40 -6.42 15.36
C ASN A 154 -6.82 -7.44 14.30
N THR A 155 -7.33 -6.99 13.15
CA THR A 155 -7.83 -7.90 12.10
C THR A 155 -6.76 -8.91 11.68
N PHE A 156 -5.50 -8.47 11.56
CA PHE A 156 -4.38 -9.29 11.11
C PHE A 156 -4.11 -10.48 12.03
N PHE A 157 -4.24 -10.34 13.35
CA PHE A 157 -4.00 -11.45 14.29
C PHE A 157 -4.97 -12.61 14.12
N TYR A 158 -6.17 -12.36 13.57
CA TYR A 158 -7.15 -13.42 13.37
C TYR A 158 -6.80 -14.34 12.21
N PHE A 159 -6.29 -13.79 11.10
CA PHE A 159 -5.99 -14.55 9.87
C PHE A 159 -4.50 -14.80 9.63
N MET A 160 -3.60 -14.20 10.43
CA MET A 160 -2.15 -14.40 10.35
C MET A 160 -1.71 -15.87 10.18
N PRO A 161 -2.30 -16.87 10.88
CA PRO A 161 -1.87 -18.27 10.73
C PRO A 161 -1.98 -18.85 9.31
N VAL A 162 -2.76 -18.23 8.43
CA VAL A 162 -2.91 -18.63 7.02
C VAL A 162 -2.54 -17.50 6.05
N ALA A 163 -2.05 -16.36 6.53
CA ALA A 163 -1.83 -15.17 5.72
C ALA A 163 -0.90 -15.43 4.53
N SER A 164 0.19 -16.17 4.73
CA SER A 164 1.19 -16.48 3.70
C SER A 164 1.03 -17.88 3.09
N TYR A 165 -0.05 -18.61 3.41
CA TYR A 165 -0.23 -20.02 3.03
C TYR A 165 -0.20 -20.26 1.51
N ALA A 166 -0.96 -19.47 0.76
CA ALA A 166 -1.14 -19.65 -0.68
C ALA A 166 -0.70 -18.39 -1.43
N MET A 167 0.51 -17.90 -1.16
CA MET A 167 0.95 -16.58 -1.63
C MET A 167 0.82 -16.38 -3.14
N HIS A 168 1.22 -17.39 -3.93
CA HIS A 168 1.08 -17.37 -5.40
C HIS A 168 -0.38 -17.18 -5.85
N GLU A 169 -1.31 -17.92 -5.26
CA GLU A 169 -2.74 -17.82 -5.54
C GLU A 169 -3.31 -16.47 -5.12
N GLY A 170 -2.85 -15.93 -3.97
CA GLY A 170 -3.21 -14.57 -3.57
C GLY A 170 -2.74 -13.53 -4.59
N PHE A 171 -1.51 -13.60 -5.09
CA PHE A 171 -1.06 -12.68 -6.15
C PHE A 171 -1.86 -12.83 -7.45
N GLN A 172 -2.29 -14.05 -7.81
CA GLN A 172 -3.19 -14.25 -8.95
C GLN A 172 -4.52 -13.52 -8.72
N SER A 173 -5.13 -13.67 -7.54
CA SER A 173 -6.39 -12.97 -7.21
C SER A 173 -6.22 -11.45 -7.21
N LEU A 174 -5.12 -10.94 -6.67
CA LEU A 174 -4.82 -9.50 -6.67
C LEU A 174 -4.64 -8.95 -8.09
N LYS A 175 -3.95 -9.70 -8.97
CA LYS A 175 -3.85 -9.36 -10.39
C LYS A 175 -5.22 -9.29 -11.07
N GLU A 176 -6.07 -10.29 -10.84
CA GLU A 176 -7.42 -10.32 -11.44
C GLU A 176 -8.26 -9.11 -11.02
N ARG A 177 -8.18 -8.73 -9.73
CA ARG A 177 -8.85 -7.54 -9.20
C ARG A 177 -8.28 -6.25 -9.81
N ALA A 178 -6.96 -6.11 -9.82
CA ALA A 178 -6.29 -4.95 -10.42
C ALA A 178 -6.69 -4.76 -11.89
N LEU A 179 -6.70 -5.84 -12.68
CA LEU A 179 -7.14 -5.79 -14.08
C LEU A 179 -8.63 -5.40 -14.21
N ALA A 180 -9.50 -5.94 -13.35
CA ALA A 180 -10.91 -5.57 -13.31
C ALA A 180 -11.14 -4.08 -12.96
N GLU A 181 -10.20 -3.46 -12.27
CA GLU A 181 -10.19 -2.03 -11.89
C GLU A 181 -9.39 -1.15 -12.85
N ASN A 182 -8.92 -1.70 -13.98
CA ASN A 182 -8.08 -1.00 -14.96
C ASN A 182 -6.77 -0.44 -14.35
N VAL A 183 -6.15 -1.25 -13.50
CA VAL A 183 -4.82 -1.07 -12.91
C VAL A 183 -3.85 -2.03 -13.61
N GLN A 184 -2.67 -1.55 -13.96
CA GLN A 184 -1.66 -2.31 -14.71
C GLN A 184 -0.40 -2.65 -13.91
N TYR A 185 -0.24 -2.08 -12.71
CA TYR A 185 0.93 -2.33 -11.88
C TYR A 185 0.57 -2.31 -10.39
N LEU A 186 1.07 -3.29 -9.64
CA LEU A 186 1.03 -3.29 -8.18
C LEU A 186 2.45 -3.26 -7.62
N GLU A 187 2.66 -2.41 -6.61
CA GLU A 187 3.84 -2.42 -5.76
C GLU A 187 3.43 -2.78 -4.34
N THR A 188 3.50 -4.07 -4.01
CA THR A 188 2.85 -4.63 -2.80
C THR A 188 3.83 -4.85 -1.66
N MET A 189 3.48 -4.47 -0.44
CA MET A 189 4.24 -4.80 0.77
C MET A 189 3.90 -6.24 1.20
N VAL A 190 4.90 -7.11 1.30
CA VAL A 190 4.67 -8.57 1.48
C VAL A 190 5.60 -9.15 2.53
N ASP A 191 5.01 -9.80 3.52
CA ASP A 191 5.61 -10.44 4.69
C ASP A 191 6.70 -9.64 5.44
N LEU A 192 6.74 -9.85 6.74
CA LEU A 192 7.76 -9.28 7.59
C LEU A 192 9.14 -9.83 7.21
N ALA A 193 10.11 -8.94 6.98
CA ALA A 193 11.49 -9.36 6.75
C ALA A 193 11.98 -10.21 7.95
N PRO A 194 12.81 -11.24 7.73
CA PRO A 194 13.30 -12.08 8.83
C PRO A 194 14.21 -11.27 9.75
N GLY A 195 14.06 -11.47 11.05
CA GLY A 195 14.85 -10.80 12.08
C GLY A 195 15.22 -11.75 13.21
N ILE A 196 16.22 -11.36 13.97
CA ILE A 196 16.69 -12.08 15.16
C ILE A 196 16.75 -11.13 16.34
N SER A 197 16.35 -11.61 17.51
CA SER A 197 16.44 -10.83 18.75
C SER A 197 17.83 -10.99 19.38
N ASN A 198 18.31 -9.90 19.99
CA ASN A 198 19.56 -9.92 20.74
C ASN A 198 19.46 -8.96 21.94
N LYS A 199 19.41 -9.53 23.15
CA LYS A 199 19.24 -8.75 24.40
C LYS A 199 20.37 -7.76 24.67
N GLU A 200 21.62 -8.14 24.44
CA GLU A 200 22.77 -7.23 24.66
C GLU A 200 22.70 -6.04 23.68
N LEU A 201 22.27 -6.30 22.45
CA LEU A 201 22.10 -5.24 21.47
C LEU A 201 20.90 -4.34 21.81
N ASP A 202 19.78 -4.92 22.27
CA ASP A 202 18.63 -4.14 22.74
C ASP A 202 19.05 -3.17 23.85
N GLU A 203 19.80 -3.65 24.86
CA GLU A 203 20.31 -2.80 25.93
C GLU A 203 21.19 -1.66 25.41
N LYS A 204 22.07 -1.93 24.45
CA LYS A 204 22.93 -0.91 23.82
C LYS A 204 22.15 0.09 22.98
N MET A 205 21.19 -0.38 22.18
CA MET A 205 20.38 0.47 21.32
C MET A 205 19.43 1.37 22.12
N ASN A 206 18.88 0.87 23.23
CA ASN A 206 18.08 1.67 24.15
C ASN A 206 18.87 2.85 24.76
N GLN A 207 20.18 2.69 24.95
CA GLN A 207 21.05 3.78 25.43
C GLN A 207 21.33 4.84 24.33
N LEU A 208 21.26 4.47 23.05
CA LEU A 208 21.50 5.39 21.93
C LEU A 208 20.44 6.46 21.79
N VAL A 209 19.20 6.19 22.23
CA VAL A 209 18.11 7.18 22.27
C VAL A 209 18.54 8.43 23.06
N GLN A 210 19.38 8.26 24.08
CA GLN A 210 19.88 9.36 24.91
C GLN A 210 21.28 9.85 24.50
N ASN A 211 22.11 8.98 23.90
CA ASN A 211 23.48 9.31 23.50
C ASN A 211 23.83 8.74 22.11
N PRO A 212 23.62 9.51 21.02
CA PRO A 212 23.73 8.99 19.66
C PRO A 212 25.17 8.84 19.15
N GLN A 213 26.19 9.20 19.93
CA GLN A 213 27.59 9.27 19.44
C GLN A 213 28.15 7.90 19.01
N ASP A 214 27.68 6.81 19.62
CA ASP A 214 28.16 5.45 19.36
C ASP A 214 27.31 4.67 18.33
N ALA A 215 26.27 5.29 17.79
CA ALA A 215 25.27 4.60 16.96
C ALA A 215 25.88 3.92 15.72
N GLU A 216 26.69 4.64 14.95
CA GLU A 216 27.32 4.11 13.72
C GLU A 216 28.18 2.87 14.03
N ALA A 217 28.95 2.88 15.13
CA ALA A 217 29.84 1.78 15.49
C ALA A 217 29.06 0.53 15.90
N ILE A 218 27.97 0.70 16.68
CA ILE A 218 27.08 -0.38 17.08
C ILE A 218 26.37 -0.98 15.86
N PHE A 219 25.83 -0.13 14.99
CA PHE A 219 25.15 -0.54 13.76
C PHE A 219 26.10 -1.29 12.82
N ALA A 220 27.32 -0.78 12.60
CA ALA A 220 28.32 -1.42 11.78
C ALA A 220 28.69 -2.82 12.30
N ARG A 221 28.98 -2.94 13.60
CA ARG A 221 29.32 -4.22 14.22
C ARG A 221 28.21 -5.25 14.04
N TYR A 222 26.96 -4.86 14.23
CA TYR A 222 25.86 -5.81 14.13
C TYR A 222 25.48 -6.14 12.67
N ALA A 223 25.57 -5.17 11.75
CA ALA A 223 25.43 -5.46 10.32
C ALA A 223 26.51 -6.43 9.81
N ASP A 224 27.74 -6.30 10.31
CA ASP A 224 28.82 -7.24 9.95
C ASP A 224 28.62 -8.62 10.60
N PHE A 225 28.05 -8.69 11.80
CA PHE A 225 27.58 -9.95 12.39
C PHE A 225 26.51 -10.63 11.51
N MET A 226 25.46 -9.89 11.13
CA MET A 226 24.39 -10.41 10.26
C MET A 226 24.93 -10.91 8.91
N ALA A 227 25.95 -10.23 8.37
CA ALA A 227 26.61 -10.64 7.13
C ALA A 227 27.38 -11.96 7.22
N GLN A 228 27.85 -12.32 8.42
CA GLN A 228 28.62 -13.55 8.67
C GLN A 228 27.76 -14.68 9.25
N ASP A 229 26.63 -14.35 9.87
CA ASP A 229 25.73 -15.32 10.47
C ASP A 229 25.01 -16.15 9.41
N THR A 230 25.35 -17.44 9.34
CA THR A 230 24.83 -18.35 8.32
C THR A 230 23.31 -18.52 8.43
N THR A 231 22.75 -18.48 9.65
CA THR A 231 21.30 -18.61 9.88
C THR A 231 20.55 -17.43 9.26
N SER A 232 21.01 -16.21 9.53
CA SER A 232 20.45 -14.98 8.96
C SER A 232 20.52 -14.99 7.44
N GLN A 233 21.67 -15.36 6.85
CA GLN A 233 21.82 -15.45 5.39
C GLN A 233 20.89 -16.50 4.77
N GLN A 234 20.69 -17.64 5.43
CA GLN A 234 19.73 -18.67 5.00
C GLN A 234 18.28 -18.16 5.06
N GLN A 235 17.90 -17.45 6.13
CA GLN A 235 16.57 -16.87 6.27
C GLN A 235 16.29 -15.81 5.20
N ILE A 236 17.26 -14.93 4.92
CA ILE A 236 17.16 -13.93 3.84
C ILE A 236 16.99 -14.61 2.47
N SER A 237 17.79 -15.65 2.20
CA SER A 237 17.69 -16.40 0.94
C SER A 237 16.34 -17.10 0.79
N ALA A 238 15.82 -17.67 1.89
CA ALA A 238 14.50 -18.31 1.91
C ALA A 238 13.37 -17.29 1.73
N TYR A 239 13.48 -16.10 2.33
CA TYR A 239 12.55 -15.00 2.17
C TYR A 239 12.47 -14.55 0.71
N ILE A 240 13.62 -14.28 0.07
CA ILE A 240 13.69 -13.92 -1.36
C ILE A 240 13.06 -15.00 -2.22
N LYS A 241 13.46 -16.26 -2.03
CA LYS A 241 12.94 -17.40 -2.79
C LYS A 241 11.42 -17.53 -2.66
N THR A 242 10.88 -17.31 -1.46
CA THR A 242 9.43 -17.36 -1.23
C THR A 242 8.70 -16.31 -2.07
N MET A 243 9.20 -15.07 -2.11
CA MET A 243 8.62 -14.00 -2.91
C MET A 243 8.72 -14.29 -4.41
N GLU A 244 9.89 -14.75 -4.88
CA GLU A 244 10.12 -15.06 -6.30
C GLU A 244 9.27 -16.25 -6.78
N ASP A 245 9.17 -17.31 -5.97
CA ASP A 245 8.32 -18.46 -6.28
C ASP A 245 6.84 -18.05 -6.32
N ALA A 246 6.41 -17.19 -5.39
CA ALA A 246 5.04 -16.69 -5.36
C ALA A 246 4.72 -15.75 -6.54
N ALA A 247 5.66 -14.91 -6.97
CA ALA A 247 5.46 -13.99 -8.09
C ALA A 247 5.65 -14.63 -9.48
N LYS A 248 6.11 -15.88 -9.54
CA LYS A 248 6.41 -16.58 -10.80
C LYS A 248 5.19 -16.63 -11.73
N GLY A 249 5.30 -15.99 -12.90
CA GLY A 249 4.23 -15.99 -13.92
C GLY A 249 3.08 -15.02 -13.62
N ILE A 250 3.21 -14.16 -12.60
CA ILE A 250 2.23 -13.11 -12.33
C ILE A 250 2.31 -11.98 -13.37
N ASP A 251 3.51 -11.54 -13.75
CA ASP A 251 3.70 -10.54 -14.82
C ASP A 251 3.10 -11.05 -16.16
N SER A 252 2.40 -10.17 -16.87
CA SER A 252 1.90 -10.37 -18.23
C SER A 252 2.08 -9.10 -19.08
N SER A 253 1.63 -9.14 -20.34
CA SER A 253 1.73 -7.98 -21.25
C SER A 253 0.97 -6.74 -20.78
N ASP A 254 0.00 -6.92 -19.88
CA ASP A 254 -0.96 -5.92 -19.41
C ASP A 254 -0.92 -5.74 -17.87
N PHE A 255 -0.02 -6.43 -17.17
CA PHE A 255 0.09 -6.37 -15.71
C PHE A 255 1.52 -6.63 -15.23
N LYS A 256 1.96 -5.89 -14.22
CA LYS A 256 3.22 -6.11 -13.51
C LYS A 256 3.02 -6.16 -11.99
N LEU A 257 3.82 -6.96 -11.31
CA LEU A 257 3.94 -7.01 -9.86
C LEU A 257 5.38 -6.75 -9.44
N ARG A 258 5.59 -5.83 -8.50
CA ARG A 258 6.81 -5.76 -7.68
C ARG A 258 6.41 -5.74 -6.22
N VAL A 259 7.35 -6.06 -5.35
CA VAL A 259 7.11 -6.12 -3.91
C VAL A 259 8.03 -5.18 -3.14
N GLN A 260 7.61 -4.80 -1.95
CA GLN A 260 8.43 -4.09 -0.98
C GLN A 260 8.63 -4.99 0.24
N ALA A 261 9.88 -5.12 0.69
CA ALA A 261 10.16 -5.76 1.96
C ALA A 261 9.86 -4.76 3.10
N TYR A 262 9.19 -5.19 4.17
CA TYR A 262 8.90 -4.31 5.29
C TYR A 262 9.47 -4.81 6.61
N VAL A 263 9.66 -3.86 7.53
CA VAL A 263 10.03 -4.08 8.93
C VAL A 263 8.91 -3.62 9.85
N LEU A 264 8.79 -4.20 11.05
CA LEU A 264 7.73 -3.87 12.00
C LEU A 264 8.26 -2.97 13.11
N ARG A 265 7.77 -1.73 13.20
CA ARG A 265 8.29 -0.69 14.11
C ARG A 265 8.01 -0.91 15.60
N ASN A 266 7.15 -1.88 15.93
CA ASN A 266 6.65 -2.12 17.28
C ASN A 266 7.47 -3.19 18.04
N LEU A 267 8.57 -3.67 17.44
CA LEU A 267 9.44 -4.71 17.99
C LEU A 267 10.65 -4.12 18.73
N SER A 268 11.41 -4.97 19.43
CA SER A 268 12.63 -4.51 20.10
C SER A 268 13.67 -4.00 19.09
N PRO A 269 14.55 -3.05 19.48
CA PRO A 269 15.50 -2.43 18.56
C PRO A 269 16.37 -3.41 17.75
N SER A 270 16.82 -4.51 18.36
CA SER A 270 17.62 -5.53 17.66
C SER A 270 16.82 -6.29 16.59
N LEU A 271 15.54 -6.56 16.86
CA LEU A 271 14.63 -7.14 15.87
C LEU A 271 14.41 -6.16 14.73
N VAL A 272 14.06 -4.91 15.02
CA VAL A 272 13.86 -3.89 13.99
C VAL A 272 15.10 -3.73 13.12
N PHE A 273 16.28 -3.61 13.75
CA PHE A 273 17.54 -3.47 13.02
C PHE A 273 17.89 -4.69 12.16
N SER A 274 17.74 -5.91 12.70
CA SER A 274 18.03 -7.13 11.95
C SER A 274 17.04 -7.34 10.80
N GLN A 275 15.77 -6.97 10.97
CA GLN A 275 14.79 -6.93 9.89
C GLN A 275 15.18 -5.92 8.81
N MET A 276 15.63 -4.72 9.20
CA MET A 276 16.13 -3.73 8.24
C MET A 276 17.31 -4.29 7.46
N TYR A 277 18.30 -4.91 8.12
CA TYR A 277 19.40 -5.58 7.44
C TYR A 277 18.89 -6.57 6.39
N SER A 278 17.98 -7.45 6.78
CA SER A 278 17.39 -8.46 5.90
C SER A 278 16.63 -7.86 4.72
N ALA A 279 15.83 -6.81 4.95
CA ALA A 279 15.06 -6.13 3.92
C ALA A 279 15.96 -5.45 2.88
N PHE A 280 16.99 -4.72 3.31
CA PHE A 280 17.97 -4.10 2.41
C PHE A 280 18.81 -5.14 1.66
N ALA A 281 19.17 -6.25 2.32
CA ALA A 281 19.87 -7.35 1.66
C ALA A 281 18.99 -8.01 0.59
N ALA A 282 17.69 -8.19 0.86
CA ALA A 282 16.73 -8.77 -0.06
C ALA A 282 16.44 -7.86 -1.27
N ASP A 283 16.21 -6.56 -1.04
CA ASP A 283 16.07 -5.53 -2.10
C ASP A 283 17.29 -5.51 -3.03
N LYS A 284 18.50 -5.60 -2.47
CA LYS A 284 19.72 -5.66 -3.29
C LYS A 284 19.85 -6.95 -4.11
N ALA A 285 19.28 -8.05 -3.63
CA ALA A 285 19.50 -9.38 -4.18
C ALA A 285 18.43 -9.83 -5.19
N SER A 286 17.29 -9.13 -5.28
CA SER A 286 16.17 -9.52 -6.15
C SER A 286 15.61 -8.34 -6.93
N ASP A 287 15.45 -8.49 -8.24
CA ASP A 287 14.80 -7.49 -9.09
C ASP A 287 13.28 -7.36 -8.82
N LEU A 288 12.70 -8.32 -8.09
CA LEU A 288 11.29 -8.30 -7.69
C LEU A 288 11.04 -7.36 -6.49
N ILE A 289 12.00 -7.29 -5.57
CA ILE A 289 11.93 -6.49 -4.33
C ILE A 289 12.52 -5.12 -4.64
N VAL A 290 11.69 -4.09 -4.71
CA VAL A 290 12.08 -2.77 -5.25
C VAL A 290 12.20 -1.66 -4.21
N ALA A 291 11.85 -1.95 -2.96
CA ALA A 291 11.99 -1.03 -1.85
C ALA A 291 11.96 -1.70 -0.48
N VAL A 292 12.37 -0.92 0.52
CA VAL A 292 12.20 -1.20 1.93
C VAL A 292 11.17 -0.25 2.54
N ASN A 293 10.30 -0.78 3.38
CA ASN A 293 9.26 -0.06 4.11
C ASN A 293 9.31 -0.33 5.62
N ILE A 294 8.56 0.45 6.40
CA ILE A 294 8.37 0.29 7.84
C ILE A 294 6.89 0.45 8.16
N VAL A 295 6.29 -0.58 8.74
CA VAL A 295 4.84 -0.68 8.98
C VAL A 295 4.55 -0.89 10.47
N GLY A 296 3.25 -0.98 10.80
CA GLY A 296 2.74 -1.18 12.15
C GLY A 296 2.20 0.13 12.76
N PRO A 297 1.41 0.04 13.85
CA PRO A 297 0.80 1.21 14.48
C PRO A 297 1.85 2.27 14.82
N GLU A 298 1.69 3.47 14.24
CA GLU A 298 2.65 4.56 14.43
C GLU A 298 2.52 5.22 15.80
N ASN A 299 1.34 5.15 16.43
CA ASN A 299 1.02 5.74 17.74
C ASN A 299 1.41 4.89 18.96
N GLU A 300 1.88 3.66 18.76
CA GLU A 300 2.28 2.80 19.87
C GLU A 300 3.57 3.26 20.56
N HIS A 301 3.75 2.85 21.82
CA HIS A 301 4.87 3.30 22.66
C HIS A 301 6.24 3.12 21.99
N VAL A 302 6.55 1.92 21.46
CA VAL A 302 7.85 1.66 20.83
C VAL A 302 8.02 2.50 19.56
N ALA A 303 6.98 2.56 18.71
CA ALA A 303 6.99 3.33 17.48
C ALA A 303 7.30 4.82 17.73
N MET A 304 6.67 5.42 18.74
CA MET A 304 6.87 6.82 19.12
C MET A 304 8.20 7.05 19.86
N HIS A 305 8.56 6.17 20.78
CA HIS A 305 9.78 6.31 21.59
C HIS A 305 11.06 6.11 20.77
N ASP A 306 11.06 5.13 19.85
CA ASP A 306 12.25 4.73 19.08
C ASP A 306 12.28 5.37 17.67
N TYR A 307 11.37 6.28 17.34
CA TYR A 307 11.27 6.83 15.97
C TYR A 307 12.60 7.44 15.46
N ASP A 308 13.25 8.26 16.29
CA ASP A 308 14.55 8.85 15.96
C ASP A 308 15.61 7.77 15.70
N LEU A 309 15.60 6.71 16.51
CA LEU A 309 16.50 5.56 16.37
C LEU A 309 16.22 4.84 15.04
N HIS A 310 14.97 4.55 14.71
CA HIS A 310 14.57 3.95 13.42
C HIS A 310 15.08 4.77 12.23
N MET A 311 14.95 6.10 12.28
CA MET A 311 15.43 6.98 11.21
C MET A 311 16.96 6.94 11.07
N GLN A 312 17.71 6.87 12.18
CA GLN A 312 19.17 6.68 12.13
C GLN A 312 19.55 5.30 11.56
N MET A 313 18.80 4.24 11.88
CA MET A 313 19.04 2.91 11.30
C MET A 313 18.82 2.92 9.78
N PHE A 314 17.73 3.53 9.31
CA PHE A 314 17.50 3.70 7.87
C PHE A 314 18.61 4.51 7.20
N LYS A 315 19.03 5.62 7.81
CA LYS A 315 20.15 6.43 7.32
C LYS A 315 21.44 5.60 7.17
N PHE A 316 21.75 4.78 8.18
CA PHE A 316 22.91 3.88 8.17
C PHE A 316 22.82 2.88 7.01
N PHE A 317 21.68 2.20 6.83
CA PHE A 317 21.51 1.26 5.73
C PHE A 317 21.49 1.94 4.38
N LYS A 318 20.86 3.11 4.25
CA LYS A 318 20.83 3.90 3.01
C LYS A 318 22.23 4.31 2.55
N LYS A 319 23.18 4.54 3.48
CA LYS A 319 24.60 4.77 3.16
C LYS A 319 25.29 3.50 2.62
N ARG A 320 24.95 2.32 3.14
CA ARG A 320 25.52 1.03 2.70
C ARG A 320 24.85 0.48 1.43
N TYR A 321 23.61 0.87 1.18
CA TYR A 321 22.76 0.47 0.06
C TYR A 321 22.17 1.73 -0.62
N PRO A 322 23.00 2.52 -1.33
CA PRO A 322 22.58 3.83 -1.86
C PRO A 322 21.45 3.75 -2.89
N ASP A 323 21.34 2.64 -3.61
CA ASP A 323 20.36 2.46 -4.68
C ASP A 323 18.96 2.07 -4.19
N SER A 324 18.87 1.38 -3.04
CA SER A 324 17.61 0.87 -2.44
C SER A 324 16.58 1.97 -2.25
N LYS A 325 15.32 1.75 -2.60
CA LYS A 325 14.27 2.76 -2.43
C LYS A 325 13.57 2.63 -1.09
N LEU A 326 13.06 3.75 -0.58
CA LEU A 326 12.35 3.83 0.69
C LEU A 326 10.97 4.47 0.48
N ALA A 327 9.90 3.79 0.89
CA ALA A 327 8.51 4.30 0.83
C ALA A 327 7.87 4.34 2.22
N LEU A 328 8.55 4.96 3.19
CA LEU A 328 8.25 4.80 4.61
C LEU A 328 6.86 5.33 4.97
N HIS A 329 6.08 4.54 5.74
CA HIS A 329 4.94 5.10 6.47
C HIS A 329 5.46 6.13 7.45
N ALA A 330 4.97 7.37 7.33
CA ALA A 330 5.36 8.43 8.23
C ALA A 330 4.25 9.48 8.29
N GLY A 331 3.90 9.87 9.50
CA GLY A 331 2.88 10.88 9.75
C GLY A 331 1.47 10.36 9.58
N GLU A 332 1.23 9.06 9.72
CA GLU A 332 -0.10 8.48 9.90
C GLU A 332 -0.58 8.70 11.35
N LEU A 333 -0.62 9.97 11.75
CA LEU A 333 -0.96 10.41 13.08
C LEU A 333 -1.92 11.61 13.01
N ALA A 334 -2.73 11.77 14.05
CA ALA A 334 -3.64 12.90 14.17
C ALA A 334 -3.70 13.42 15.62
N LEU A 335 -4.12 14.68 15.79
CA LEU A 335 -4.37 15.25 17.12
C LEU A 335 -5.38 14.39 17.89
N GLY A 336 -5.02 14.03 19.12
CA GLY A 336 -5.82 13.17 20.00
C GLY A 336 -5.33 11.72 20.07
N MET A 337 -4.55 11.26 19.08
CA MET A 337 -3.92 9.93 19.12
C MET A 337 -2.62 9.92 19.92
N VAL A 338 -1.85 11.02 19.83
CA VAL A 338 -0.57 11.23 20.52
C VAL A 338 -0.51 12.66 21.08
N PRO A 339 0.39 12.94 22.05
CA PRO A 339 0.66 14.31 22.47
C PRO A 339 1.11 15.19 21.28
N PRO A 340 0.80 16.49 21.25
CA PRO A 340 1.15 17.37 20.13
C PRO A 340 2.64 17.38 19.76
N GLU A 341 3.53 17.06 20.69
CA GLU A 341 4.97 16.92 20.46
C GLU A 341 5.30 15.79 19.50
N GLY A 342 4.53 14.70 19.50
CA GLY A 342 4.71 13.53 18.65
C GLY A 342 4.29 13.73 17.19
N LEU A 343 3.70 14.88 16.84
CA LEU A 343 3.25 15.19 15.47
C LEU A 343 4.22 16.10 14.70
N LYS A 344 5.44 16.29 15.24
CA LYS A 344 6.30 17.43 14.85
C LYS A 344 7.45 17.07 13.90
N ASN A 345 7.68 15.79 13.60
CA ASN A 345 8.89 15.39 12.89
C ASN A 345 8.82 14.11 12.05
N HIS A 346 7.74 13.32 12.09
CA HIS A 346 7.75 11.99 11.47
C HIS A 346 8.01 12.05 9.95
N ILE A 347 7.25 12.86 9.20
CA ILE A 347 7.46 13.09 7.77
C ILE A 347 8.80 13.78 7.53
N ASN A 348 9.14 14.80 8.33
CA ASN A 348 10.40 15.53 8.15
C ASN A 348 11.62 14.60 8.23
N ASP A 349 11.67 13.75 9.24
CA ASP A 349 12.82 12.91 9.54
C ASP A 349 12.91 11.70 8.62
N ALA A 350 11.77 11.16 8.18
CA ALA A 350 11.73 10.19 7.08
C ALA A 350 12.41 10.77 5.82
N VAL A 351 12.17 12.04 5.50
CA VAL A 351 12.78 12.69 4.32
C VAL A 351 14.23 13.14 4.57
N GLN A 352 14.54 13.73 5.73
CA GLN A 352 15.86 14.33 5.99
C GLN A 352 16.90 13.33 6.46
N ILE A 353 16.49 12.40 7.32
CA ILE A 353 17.40 11.51 8.04
C ILE A 353 17.45 10.18 7.29
N ALA A 354 16.31 9.51 7.14
CA ALA A 354 16.25 8.20 6.49
C ALA A 354 16.48 8.28 4.97
N GLY A 355 16.05 9.37 4.34
CA GLY A 355 16.19 9.57 2.89
C GLY A 355 15.08 8.91 2.08
N ALA A 356 13.84 8.99 2.58
CA ALA A 356 12.65 8.46 1.93
C ALA A 356 12.48 8.98 0.48
N ASN A 357 12.05 8.08 -0.41
CA ASN A 357 11.72 8.36 -1.80
C ASN A 357 10.21 8.57 -2.01
N ARG A 358 9.37 7.97 -1.16
CA ARG A 358 7.95 8.26 -1.01
C ARG A 358 7.57 8.25 0.47
N ILE A 359 6.48 8.92 0.82
CA ILE A 359 5.92 8.97 2.17
C ILE A 359 4.54 8.32 2.14
N GLY A 360 4.36 7.25 2.90
CA GLY A 360 3.06 6.64 3.15
C GLY A 360 2.19 7.53 4.05
N HIS A 361 0.93 7.75 3.67
CA HIS A 361 -0.08 8.54 4.39
C HIS A 361 0.20 10.05 4.45
N GLY A 362 1.17 10.48 5.26
CA GLY A 362 1.53 11.90 5.43
C GLY A 362 0.41 12.78 6.00
N ILE A 363 -0.33 12.30 6.99
CA ILE A 363 -1.51 12.99 7.53
C ILE A 363 -1.15 14.16 8.45
N ASP A 364 -0.14 14.01 9.30
CA ASP A 364 0.27 15.00 10.28
C ASP A 364 1.08 16.18 9.71
N ILE A 365 1.23 16.29 8.38
CA ILE A 365 2.01 17.36 7.71
C ILE A 365 1.64 18.78 8.16
N ILE A 366 0.40 18.99 8.61
CA ILE A 366 -0.08 20.29 9.10
C ILE A 366 0.41 20.62 10.52
N HIS A 367 0.97 19.64 11.23
CA HIS A 367 1.49 19.72 12.60
C HIS A 367 3.02 19.66 12.66
N GLU A 368 3.66 19.23 11.58
CA GLU A 368 5.11 19.18 11.40
C GLU A 368 5.82 20.50 11.74
N LYS A 369 6.99 20.39 12.35
CA LYS A 369 7.79 21.57 12.69
C LYS A 369 8.32 22.22 11.40
N ASN A 370 7.89 23.45 11.14
CA ASN A 370 8.13 24.15 9.88
C ASN A 370 7.50 23.43 8.66
N ALA A 371 6.25 22.99 8.82
CA ALA A 371 5.45 22.35 7.76
C ALA A 371 5.53 23.05 6.39
N ASP A 372 5.58 24.38 6.34
CA ASP A 372 5.73 25.18 5.12
C ASP A 372 7.05 24.90 4.38
N LEU A 373 8.16 24.80 5.12
CA LEU A 373 9.47 24.43 4.59
C LEU A 373 9.51 22.96 4.15
N LEU A 374 8.85 22.08 4.90
CA LEU A 374 8.77 20.66 4.56
C LEU A 374 7.99 20.45 3.26
N LEU A 375 6.83 21.10 3.08
CA LEU A 375 6.05 21.08 1.84
C LEU A 375 6.88 21.56 0.65
N LYS A 376 7.63 22.66 0.81
CA LYS A 376 8.54 23.14 -0.23
C LYS A 376 9.59 22.09 -0.59
N LYS A 377 10.16 21.42 0.42
CA LYS A 377 11.20 20.42 0.22
C LYS A 377 10.67 19.14 -0.43
N LEU A 378 9.48 18.66 -0.08
CA LEU A 378 8.84 17.52 -0.72
C LEU A 378 8.67 17.76 -2.22
N LYS A 379 8.21 18.96 -2.59
CA LYS A 379 8.13 19.39 -4.00
C LYS A 379 9.49 19.46 -4.67
N GLU A 380 10.46 20.15 -4.06
CA GLU A 380 11.80 20.34 -4.66
C GLU A 380 12.56 19.03 -4.87
N LYS A 381 12.39 18.08 -3.96
CA LYS A 381 12.99 16.74 -4.05
C LYS A 381 12.16 15.76 -4.88
N ASP A 382 11.01 16.16 -5.40
CA ASP A 382 10.08 15.32 -6.17
C ASP A 382 9.68 14.03 -5.39
N ILE A 383 9.41 14.17 -4.08
CA ILE A 383 9.02 13.07 -3.18
C ILE A 383 7.50 13.02 -3.11
N ALA A 384 6.93 11.90 -3.57
CA ALA A 384 5.49 11.71 -3.60
C ALA A 384 4.94 11.25 -2.23
N VAL A 385 3.74 11.73 -1.91
CA VAL A 385 2.93 11.21 -0.79
C VAL A 385 1.91 10.20 -1.32
N GLU A 386 1.78 9.07 -0.66
CA GLU A 386 0.81 8.03 -0.95
C GLU A 386 -0.47 8.28 -0.12
N VAL A 387 -1.55 8.68 -0.79
CA VAL A 387 -2.80 9.11 -0.14
C VAL A 387 -3.81 7.94 -0.14
N ASN A 388 -4.23 7.54 1.07
CA ASN A 388 -5.04 6.34 1.34
C ASN A 388 -6.38 6.75 1.99
N LEU A 389 -7.33 7.29 1.22
CA LEU A 389 -8.46 8.08 1.75
C LEU A 389 -9.39 7.28 2.67
N THR A 390 -9.69 6.03 2.33
CA THR A 390 -10.56 5.18 3.17
C THR A 390 -9.86 4.80 4.46
N SER A 391 -8.58 4.41 4.37
CA SER A 391 -7.74 4.07 5.53
C SER A 391 -7.62 5.26 6.49
N ASN A 392 -7.29 6.45 5.98
CA ASN A 392 -7.15 7.65 6.81
C ASN A 392 -8.47 8.07 7.47
N GLU A 393 -9.60 7.89 6.78
CA GLU A 393 -10.92 8.11 7.37
C GLU A 393 -11.23 7.08 8.48
N PHE A 394 -10.89 5.81 8.28
CA PHE A 394 -11.19 4.76 9.22
C PHE A 394 -10.30 4.84 10.46
N ILE A 395 -8.97 4.79 10.28
CA ILE A 395 -7.98 4.72 11.36
C ILE A 395 -7.93 6.04 12.14
N LEU A 396 -7.91 7.18 11.44
CA LEU A 396 -7.63 8.49 12.04
C LEU A 396 -8.88 9.37 12.19
N GLY A 397 -10.00 9.00 11.56
CA GLY A 397 -11.17 9.88 11.45
C GLY A 397 -10.95 11.09 10.52
N VAL A 398 -9.86 11.12 9.75
CA VAL A 398 -9.46 12.28 8.93
C VAL A 398 -10.03 12.15 7.52
N LYS A 399 -10.94 13.05 7.16
CA LYS A 399 -11.60 13.07 5.84
C LYS A 399 -12.02 14.47 5.42
N ASN A 400 -12.48 14.60 4.17
CA ASN A 400 -12.98 15.83 3.59
C ASN A 400 -12.00 17.00 3.83
N GLU A 401 -12.47 18.14 4.33
CA GLU A 401 -11.67 19.35 4.52
C GLU A 401 -10.54 19.19 5.55
N ALA A 402 -10.59 18.18 6.42
CA ALA A 402 -9.52 17.91 7.38
C ALA A 402 -8.33 17.15 6.74
N HIS A 403 -8.53 16.49 5.60
CA HIS A 403 -7.48 15.71 4.96
C HIS A 403 -6.45 16.61 4.24
N PRO A 404 -5.13 16.41 4.41
CA PRO A 404 -4.11 17.30 3.85
C PRO A 404 -3.88 17.17 2.34
N VAL A 405 -4.67 16.38 1.60
CA VAL A 405 -4.47 16.18 0.15
C VAL A 405 -4.58 17.51 -0.62
N GLN A 406 -5.47 18.41 -0.17
CA GLN A 406 -5.59 19.75 -0.74
C GLN A 406 -4.40 20.66 -0.41
N VAL A 407 -3.74 20.44 0.75
CA VAL A 407 -2.51 21.15 1.12
C VAL A 407 -1.39 20.73 0.17
N TYR A 408 -1.17 19.42 -0.01
CA TYR A 408 -0.20 18.91 -0.97
C TYR A 408 -0.44 19.43 -2.39
N ARG A 409 -1.69 19.33 -2.87
CA ARG A 409 -2.10 19.82 -4.18
C ARG A 409 -1.81 21.32 -4.35
N ARG A 410 -2.16 22.16 -3.37
CA ARG A 410 -1.94 23.62 -3.44
C ARG A 410 -0.46 24.00 -3.42
N HIS A 411 0.37 23.27 -2.68
CA HIS A 411 1.81 23.52 -2.63
C HIS A 411 2.56 22.90 -3.82
N GLY A 412 1.90 22.04 -4.61
CA GLY A 412 2.51 21.34 -5.73
C GLY A 412 3.43 20.21 -5.29
N VAL A 413 3.17 19.62 -4.12
CA VAL A 413 3.80 18.36 -3.68
C VAL A 413 3.17 17.24 -4.48
N PRO A 414 3.97 16.35 -5.11
CA PRO A 414 3.41 15.24 -5.85
C PRO A 414 2.74 14.25 -4.89
N PHE A 415 1.66 13.62 -5.34
CA PHE A 415 1.02 12.54 -4.62
C PHE A 415 0.41 11.53 -5.60
N VAL A 416 0.12 10.34 -5.05
CA VAL A 416 -0.59 9.24 -5.69
C VAL A 416 -1.80 8.86 -4.83
N ILE A 417 -2.79 8.20 -5.42
CA ILE A 417 -3.92 7.61 -4.70
C ILE A 417 -3.69 6.10 -4.63
N SER A 418 -3.88 5.50 -3.46
CA SER A 418 -3.61 4.08 -3.20
C SER A 418 -4.63 3.47 -2.24
N SER A 419 -4.73 2.14 -2.22
CA SER A 419 -5.82 1.43 -1.52
C SER A 419 -5.48 0.90 -0.13
N ASP A 420 -4.20 0.85 0.22
CA ASP A 420 -3.69 0.38 1.51
C ASP A 420 -4.03 -1.09 1.78
N ASP A 421 -5.10 -1.35 2.54
CA ASP A 421 -5.60 -2.69 2.88
C ASP A 421 -7.04 -2.88 2.38
N PRO A 422 -7.27 -3.01 1.06
CA PRO A 422 -8.61 -3.03 0.46
C PRO A 422 -9.50 -4.23 0.90
N GLY A 423 -8.89 -5.33 1.34
CA GLY A 423 -9.59 -6.49 1.90
C GLY A 423 -10.11 -6.27 3.32
N VAL A 424 -9.31 -5.62 4.18
CA VAL A 424 -9.69 -5.24 5.54
C VAL A 424 -10.69 -4.09 5.51
N SER A 425 -10.39 -3.03 4.77
CA SER A 425 -11.26 -1.84 4.65
C SER A 425 -12.51 -2.07 3.78
N ARG A 426 -12.63 -3.24 3.15
CA ARG A 426 -13.72 -3.60 2.22
C ARG A 426 -13.89 -2.59 1.08
N ASN A 427 -12.77 -2.05 0.61
CA ASN A 427 -12.72 -1.08 -0.47
C ASN A 427 -11.89 -1.59 -1.66
N ASN A 428 -11.70 -0.74 -2.66
CA ASN A 428 -10.83 -0.97 -3.80
C ASN A 428 -10.29 0.36 -4.38
N LEU A 429 -9.35 0.32 -5.31
CA LEU A 429 -8.71 1.53 -5.84
C LEU A 429 -9.71 2.41 -6.62
N SER A 430 -10.73 1.81 -7.25
CA SER A 430 -11.82 2.56 -7.88
C SER A 430 -12.64 3.38 -6.87
N GLY A 431 -12.84 2.83 -5.67
CA GLY A 431 -13.44 3.52 -4.53
C GLY A 431 -12.59 4.69 -4.07
N GLU A 432 -11.27 4.53 -3.97
CA GLU A 432 -10.35 5.61 -3.63
C GLU A 432 -10.41 6.78 -4.63
N TYR A 433 -10.42 6.48 -5.93
CA TYR A 433 -10.58 7.50 -6.97
C TYR A 433 -11.97 8.15 -6.94
N LEU A 434 -13.02 7.43 -6.56
CA LEU A 434 -14.36 7.98 -6.33
C LEU A 434 -14.37 8.95 -5.15
N LEU A 435 -13.71 8.61 -4.04
CA LEU A 435 -13.55 9.54 -2.91
C LEU A 435 -12.75 10.77 -3.33
N TYR A 436 -11.67 10.59 -4.09
CA TYR A 436 -10.85 11.69 -4.59
C TYR A 436 -11.66 12.65 -5.46
N ALA A 437 -12.38 12.11 -6.45
CA ALA A 437 -13.20 12.87 -7.38
C ALA A 437 -14.38 13.57 -6.69
N SER A 438 -15.11 12.87 -5.82
CA SER A 438 -16.32 13.40 -5.19
C SER A 438 -16.06 14.44 -4.10
N ARG A 439 -15.03 14.21 -3.26
CA ARG A 439 -14.71 15.07 -2.11
C ARG A 439 -13.84 16.26 -2.51
N TYR A 440 -12.82 16.03 -3.34
CA TYR A 440 -11.76 17.02 -3.60
C TYR A 440 -11.83 17.65 -5.00
N LYS A 441 -12.72 17.13 -5.85
CA LYS A 441 -13.14 17.73 -7.14
C LYS A 441 -11.95 18.18 -8.00
N PRO A 442 -10.96 17.31 -8.27
CA PRO A 442 -9.89 17.62 -9.21
C PRO A 442 -10.48 17.81 -10.60
N SER A 443 -9.85 18.65 -11.42
CA SER A 443 -10.15 18.67 -12.85
C SER A 443 -9.83 17.31 -13.50
N TYR A 444 -10.38 17.04 -14.68
CA TYR A 444 -10.07 15.81 -15.41
C TYR A 444 -8.56 15.68 -15.70
N ASP A 445 -7.89 16.80 -15.96
CA ASP A 445 -6.44 16.85 -16.19
C ASP A 445 -5.65 16.44 -14.95
N GLU A 446 -6.06 16.94 -13.78
CA GLU A 446 -5.45 16.54 -12.52
C GLU A 446 -5.73 15.08 -12.21
N LEU A 447 -6.95 14.58 -12.44
CA LEU A 447 -7.30 13.16 -12.25
C LEU A 447 -6.42 12.25 -13.13
N LYS A 448 -6.28 12.58 -14.42
CA LYS A 448 -5.42 11.86 -15.36
C LYS A 448 -3.96 11.94 -14.94
N ASN A 449 -3.48 13.12 -14.51
CA ASN A 449 -2.11 13.29 -14.01
C ASN A 449 -1.85 12.49 -12.72
N THR A 450 -2.81 12.38 -11.81
CA THR A 450 -2.70 11.54 -10.60
C THR A 450 -2.52 10.06 -10.97
N ALA A 451 -3.27 9.57 -11.97
CA ALA A 451 -3.06 8.22 -12.51
C ALA A 451 -1.68 8.08 -13.16
N MET A 452 -1.20 9.07 -13.93
CA MET A 452 0.15 9.03 -14.50
C MET A 452 1.26 9.07 -13.43
N ASN A 453 1.02 9.79 -12.32
CA ASN A 453 1.95 9.88 -11.19
C ASN A 453 2.20 8.51 -10.55
N SER A 454 1.19 7.64 -10.48
CA SER A 454 1.35 6.29 -9.94
C SER A 454 2.44 5.48 -10.69
N ILE A 455 2.60 5.67 -12.00
CA ILE A 455 3.71 5.04 -12.74
C ILE A 455 5.00 5.85 -12.60
N ARG A 456 4.93 7.19 -12.64
CA ARG A 456 6.12 8.05 -12.49
C ARG A 456 6.87 7.79 -11.19
N TYR A 457 6.14 7.69 -10.08
CA TYR A 457 6.68 7.53 -8.73
C TYR A 457 6.80 6.07 -8.27
N SER A 458 6.40 5.08 -9.09
CA SER A 458 6.74 3.68 -8.87
C SER A 458 8.26 3.46 -8.72
N PHE A 459 8.67 2.30 -8.23
CA PHE A 459 10.09 1.91 -8.20
C PHE A 459 10.51 0.98 -9.34
N LEU A 460 9.68 0.86 -10.39
CA LEU A 460 10.04 0.21 -11.65
C LEU A 460 11.33 0.77 -12.26
N GLY A 461 12.07 -0.06 -12.99
CA GLY A 461 13.23 0.39 -13.77
C GLY A 461 12.85 1.43 -14.82
N LYS A 462 13.79 2.30 -15.21
CA LYS A 462 13.53 3.41 -16.15
C LYS A 462 12.86 2.96 -17.47
N ALA A 463 13.31 1.83 -18.02
CA ALA A 463 12.74 1.27 -19.24
C ALA A 463 11.31 0.75 -19.03
N GLU A 464 11.07 0.05 -17.92
CA GLU A 464 9.75 -0.44 -17.56
C GLU A 464 8.77 0.72 -17.34
N LYS A 465 9.15 1.76 -16.59
CA LYS A 465 8.31 2.96 -16.44
C LYS A 465 7.93 3.58 -17.77
N ALA A 466 8.85 3.67 -18.73
CA ALA A 466 8.56 4.24 -20.04
C ALA A 466 7.52 3.40 -20.81
N THR A 467 7.65 2.08 -20.76
CA THR A 467 6.67 1.14 -21.33
C THR A 467 5.31 1.29 -20.66
N GLU A 468 5.27 1.27 -19.32
CA GLU A 468 4.02 1.37 -18.55
C GLU A 468 3.33 2.73 -18.76
N ILE A 469 4.07 3.83 -18.83
CA ILE A 469 3.53 5.16 -19.18
C ILE A 469 2.89 5.15 -20.56
N GLN A 470 3.51 4.49 -21.54
CA GLN A 470 2.95 4.41 -22.89
C GLN A 470 1.68 3.55 -22.93
N ALA A 471 1.68 2.43 -22.22
CA ALA A 471 0.49 1.58 -22.08
C ALA A 471 -0.66 2.34 -21.40
N LEU A 472 -0.37 3.11 -20.35
CA LEU A 472 -1.38 3.90 -19.63
C LEU A 472 -1.98 4.99 -20.53
N LYS A 473 -1.16 5.67 -21.35
CA LYS A 473 -1.67 6.64 -22.34
C LYS A 473 -2.64 5.98 -23.32
N GLN A 474 -2.31 4.81 -23.85
CA GLN A 474 -3.20 4.07 -24.74
C GLN A 474 -4.51 3.69 -24.05
N ARG A 475 -4.45 3.20 -22.79
CA ARG A 475 -5.66 2.91 -22.00
C ARG A 475 -6.53 4.14 -21.80
N PHE A 476 -5.94 5.32 -21.64
CA PHE A 476 -6.69 6.58 -21.59
C PHE A 476 -7.37 6.92 -22.91
N ASP A 477 -6.69 6.74 -24.05
CA ASP A 477 -7.28 6.98 -25.36
C ASP A 477 -8.49 6.05 -25.61
N GLU A 478 -8.38 4.78 -25.21
CA GLU A 478 -9.46 3.78 -25.28
C GLU A 478 -10.62 4.11 -24.32
N PHE A 479 -10.31 4.48 -23.08
CA PHE A 479 -11.28 4.92 -22.09
C PHE A 479 -12.06 6.16 -22.57
N GLU A 480 -11.37 7.19 -23.04
CA GLU A 480 -11.99 8.44 -23.52
C GLU A 480 -12.86 8.18 -24.75
N ALA A 481 -12.43 7.30 -25.66
CA ALA A 481 -13.24 6.88 -26.80
C ALA A 481 -14.50 6.12 -26.37
N LYS A 482 -14.43 5.30 -25.32
CA LYS A 482 -15.59 4.59 -24.75
C LYS A 482 -16.57 5.55 -24.09
N VAL A 483 -16.07 6.48 -23.27
CA VAL A 483 -16.91 7.50 -22.61
C VAL A 483 -17.60 8.40 -23.64
N ALA A 484 -16.88 8.88 -24.66
CA ALA A 484 -17.45 9.71 -25.73
C ALA A 484 -18.56 9.00 -26.54
N LYS A 485 -18.56 7.67 -26.59
CA LYS A 485 -19.66 6.88 -27.19
C LYS A 485 -20.84 6.70 -26.24
N MET A 486 -20.58 6.62 -24.94
CA MET A 486 -21.61 6.42 -23.90
C MET A 486 -22.47 7.66 -23.69
N ILE A 487 -21.90 8.85 -23.86
CA ILE A 487 -22.59 10.14 -23.63
C ILE A 487 -23.34 10.68 -24.85
N LYS A 488 -23.27 9.99 -26.00
CA LYS A 488 -24.05 10.30 -27.20
C LYS A 488 -25.35 9.52 -27.15
#